data_AF-A0A3D5TBD2-F1
#
_entry.id   AF-A0A3D5TBD2-F1
#
_cell.length_a   1.000
_cell.length_b   1.000
_cell.length_c   1.000
_cell.angle_alpha   90.00
_cell.angle_beta   90.00
_cell.angle_gamma   90.00
#
_symmetry.space_group_name_H-M   'P 1'
#
loop_
_entity.id
_entity.type
_entity.pdbx_description
1 polymer ?
#
loop_
_entity_poly.entity_id
_entity_poly.type
_entity_poly.pdbx_seq_one_letter_code
_entity_poly.pdbx_strand_id
1 'polypeptide(L)'
;MLQHGLMNRTKYYGSDIFQKPNFKKTAKFVQHGDVSVRKHSISVALTALRISHMLPFHTNDKAIVRGALLHDYFLYDWHKNKIRPSRFYKFYELHGFTHPGTALKNAKKDFRLTPREQDIIKKHMWPLTVIPPMCREAWIVTAADKYCSLMETLHLHGKKTKK
;
A
#
# COMPACT_ATOMS: atom_id res chain seq x y z
N MET A 1 13.45 1.06 20.22
CA MET A 1 12.38 1.95 20.75
C MET A 1 11.54 2.58 19.63
N LEU A 2 12.13 3.30 18.66
CA LEU A 2 11.36 3.94 17.57
C LEU A 2 10.47 2.96 16.78
N GLN A 3 11.02 1.83 16.33
CA GLN A 3 10.26 0.83 15.56
C GLN A 3 9.07 0.22 16.34
N HIS A 4 9.20 0.04 17.65
CA HIS A 4 8.09 -0.39 18.51
C HIS A 4 7.00 0.69 18.61
N GLY A 5 7.39 1.96 18.75
CA GLY A 5 6.44 3.08 18.77
C GLY A 5 5.64 3.21 17.46
N LEU A 6 6.31 3.06 16.32
CA LEU A 6 5.65 3.07 15.00
C LEU A 6 4.68 1.91 14.85
N MET A 7 5.09 0.69 15.21
CA MET A 7 4.22 -0.48 15.17
C MET A 7 3.00 -0.33 16.07
N ASN A 8 3.14 0.26 17.26
CA ASN A 8 2.01 0.53 18.14
C ASN A 8 1.01 1.51 17.52
N ARG A 9 1.47 2.60 16.89
CA ARG A 9 0.60 3.52 16.13
C ARG A 9 -0.09 2.84 14.96
N THR A 10 0.64 2.03 14.20
CA THR A 10 0.07 1.25 13.09
C THR A 10 -1.04 0.33 13.57
N LYS A 11 -0.80 -0.43 14.65
CA LYS A 11 -1.81 -1.31 15.26
C LYS A 11 -3.01 -0.54 15.80
N TYR A 12 -2.77 0.62 16.43
CA TYR A 12 -3.84 1.45 17.00
C TYR A 12 -4.77 2.00 15.91
N TYR A 13 -4.24 2.72 14.92
CA TYR A 13 -5.03 3.36 13.86
C TYR A 13 -5.57 2.40 12.81
N GLY A 14 -4.93 1.23 12.65
CA GLY A 14 -5.33 0.17 11.73
C GLY A 14 -6.04 -1.01 12.38
N SER A 15 -6.45 -0.90 13.65
CA SER A 15 -6.99 -2.02 14.44
C SER A 15 -8.18 -2.73 13.77
N ASP A 16 -9.16 -1.97 13.30
CA ASP A 16 -10.31 -2.46 12.53
C ASP A 16 -9.89 -3.14 11.22
N ILE A 17 -8.91 -2.56 10.50
CA ILE A 17 -8.36 -3.10 9.27
C ILE A 17 -7.66 -4.44 9.53
N PHE A 18 -6.84 -4.54 10.58
CA PHE A 18 -6.14 -5.78 10.93
C PHE A 18 -7.07 -6.93 11.28
N GLN A 19 -8.22 -6.65 11.87
CA GLN A 19 -9.21 -7.64 12.28
C GLN A 19 -10.06 -8.13 11.09
N LYS A 20 -10.23 -7.31 10.05
CA LYS A 20 -11.06 -7.62 8.88
C LYS A 20 -10.57 -8.89 8.17
N PRO A 21 -11.46 -9.88 7.91
CA PRO A 21 -11.08 -11.11 7.21
C PRO A 21 -10.47 -10.87 5.83
N ASN A 22 -10.98 -9.90 5.08
CA ASN A 22 -10.47 -9.55 3.75
C ASN A 22 -9.03 -9.02 3.80
N PHE A 23 -8.67 -8.20 4.80
CA PHE A 23 -7.27 -7.78 5.01
C PHE A 23 -6.36 -8.89 5.56
N LYS A 24 -6.91 -9.92 6.20
CA LYS A 24 -6.14 -11.13 6.53
C LYS A 24 -5.85 -11.95 5.28
N LYS A 25 -6.80 -12.04 4.34
CA LYS A 25 -6.66 -12.78 3.07
C LYS A 25 -5.54 -12.23 2.19
N THR A 26 -5.20 -10.94 2.28
CA THR A 26 -4.09 -10.33 1.51
C THR A 26 -2.72 -10.93 1.83
N ALA A 27 -2.59 -11.71 2.92
CA ALA A 27 -1.39 -12.50 3.19
C ALA A 27 -1.14 -13.61 2.17
N LYS A 28 -2.16 -14.01 1.39
CA LYS A 28 -2.11 -15.06 0.38
C LYS A 28 -1.83 -14.55 -1.04
N PHE A 29 -1.79 -13.23 -1.24
CA PHE A 29 -1.58 -12.62 -2.55
C PHE A 29 -0.15 -12.08 -2.60
N VAL A 30 0.61 -12.46 -3.63
CA VAL A 30 1.98 -11.98 -3.83
C VAL A 30 1.94 -10.57 -4.41
N GLN A 31 2.78 -9.67 -3.88
CA GLN A 31 2.95 -8.30 -4.36
C GLN A 31 4.27 -8.11 -5.08
N HIS A 32 5.40 -8.32 -4.39
CA HIS A 32 6.76 -8.18 -4.95
C HIS A 32 7.63 -9.37 -4.52
N GLY A 33 8.28 -10.05 -5.47
CA GLY A 33 9.11 -11.22 -5.16
C GLY A 33 8.32 -12.30 -4.42
N ASP A 34 8.71 -12.62 -3.18
CA ASP A 34 7.99 -13.51 -2.25
C ASP A 34 7.22 -12.77 -1.14
N VAL A 35 7.09 -11.45 -1.25
CA VAL A 35 6.39 -10.59 -0.29
C VAL A 35 4.90 -10.54 -0.61
N SER A 36 4.07 -10.92 0.37
CA SER A 36 2.61 -10.81 0.26
C SER A 36 2.13 -9.36 0.35
N VAL A 37 1.00 -9.03 -0.27
CA VAL A 37 0.32 -7.72 -0.17
C VAL A 37 0.18 -7.26 1.27
N ARG A 38 -0.23 -8.16 2.19
CA ARG A 38 -0.34 -7.80 3.62
C ARG A 38 0.97 -7.29 4.22
N LYS A 39 2.07 -8.00 3.95
CA LYS A 39 3.40 -7.63 4.46
C LYS A 39 3.85 -6.30 3.86
N HIS A 40 3.70 -6.17 2.54
CA HIS A 40 4.01 -4.95 1.82
C HIS A 40 3.26 -3.73 2.41
N SER A 41 1.93 -3.79 2.52
CA SER A 41 1.15 -2.66 3.07
C SER A 41 1.53 -2.30 4.51
N ILE A 42 1.95 -3.27 5.34
CA ILE A 42 2.47 -2.99 6.69
C ILE A 42 3.84 -2.30 6.61
N SER A 43 4.75 -2.76 5.76
CA SER A 43 6.05 -2.12 5.52
C SER A 43 5.88 -0.68 5.06
N VAL A 44 4.95 -0.42 4.14
CA VAL A 44 4.62 0.93 3.65
C VAL A 44 4.07 1.79 4.79
N ALA A 45 3.16 1.29 5.62
CA ALA A 45 2.61 2.05 6.75
C ALA A 45 3.70 2.45 7.77
N LEU A 46 4.62 1.54 8.09
CA LEU A 46 5.73 1.82 9.01
C LEU A 46 6.71 2.83 8.41
N THR A 47 7.08 2.65 7.14
CA THR A 47 7.98 3.55 6.42
C THR A 47 7.38 4.94 6.27
N ALA A 48 6.09 5.03 5.93
CA ALA A 48 5.38 6.30 5.78
C ALA A 48 5.31 7.08 7.11
N LEU A 49 5.01 6.41 8.24
CA LEU A 49 5.07 7.07 9.55
C LEU A 49 6.50 7.50 9.91
N ARG A 50 7.50 6.71 9.56
CA ARG A 50 8.90 7.08 9.81
C ARG A 50 9.27 8.35 9.04
N ILE A 51 8.92 8.42 7.75
CA ILE A 51 9.12 9.60 6.91
C ILE A 51 8.36 10.79 7.51
N SER A 52 7.09 10.61 7.88
CA SER A 52 6.28 11.70 8.41
C SER A 52 6.83 12.30 9.70
N HIS A 53 7.38 11.47 10.58
CA HIS A 53 7.99 11.91 11.85
C HIS A 53 9.37 12.56 11.68
N MET A 54 10.00 12.43 10.49
CA MET A 54 11.24 13.12 10.14
C MET A 54 11.02 14.48 9.48
N LEU A 55 9.79 14.77 9.06
CA LEU A 55 9.45 16.03 8.39
C LEU A 55 9.11 17.12 9.44
N PRO A 56 9.44 18.39 9.18
CA PRO A 56 9.25 19.48 10.14
C PRO A 56 7.79 19.93 10.28
N PHE A 57 6.85 19.29 9.59
CA PHE A 57 5.45 19.68 9.56
C PHE A 57 4.51 18.58 10.05
N HIS A 58 3.39 19.00 10.61
CA HIS A 58 2.37 18.08 11.12
C HIS A 58 1.71 17.28 10.00
N THR A 59 1.48 15.99 10.26
CA THR A 59 0.79 15.05 9.38
C THR A 59 -0.26 14.26 10.14
N ASN A 60 -1.30 13.81 9.45
CA ASN A 60 -2.30 12.95 10.05
C ASN A 60 -1.86 11.47 10.04
N ASP A 61 -1.28 11.00 11.14
CA ASP A 61 -0.83 9.61 11.31
C ASP A 61 -1.94 8.58 11.05
N LYS A 62 -3.19 8.88 11.45
CA LYS A 62 -4.33 7.99 11.20
C LYS A 62 -4.57 7.83 9.69
N ALA A 63 -4.57 8.93 8.94
CA ALA A 63 -4.74 8.89 7.49
C ALA A 63 -3.57 8.17 6.80
N ILE A 64 -2.33 8.41 7.24
CA ILE A 64 -1.14 7.70 6.75
C ILE A 64 -1.29 6.19 6.95
N VAL A 65 -1.54 5.75 8.18
CA VAL A 65 -1.64 4.32 8.51
C VAL A 65 -2.76 3.68 7.70
N ARG A 66 -3.96 4.27 7.71
CA ARG A 66 -5.14 3.67 7.08
C ARG A 66 -5.02 3.66 5.57
N GLY A 67 -4.56 4.76 4.98
CA GLY A 67 -4.30 4.86 3.55
C GLY A 67 -3.22 3.87 3.09
N ALA A 68 -2.11 3.76 3.83
CA ALA A 68 -1.03 2.82 3.53
C ALA A 68 -1.46 1.35 3.69
N LEU A 69 -2.26 1.00 4.70
CA LEU A 69 -2.75 -0.37 4.84
C LEU A 69 -3.73 -0.77 3.72
N LEU A 70 -4.38 0.20 3.07
CA LEU A 70 -5.44 -0.05 2.10
C LEU A 70 -5.07 0.30 0.65
N HIS A 71 -3.88 0.83 0.38
CA HIS A 71 -3.50 1.29 -0.96
C HIS A 71 -3.56 0.15 -2.01
N ASP A 72 -3.15 -1.05 -1.61
CA ASP A 72 -3.16 -2.29 -2.40
C ASP A 72 -4.35 -3.23 -2.06
N TYR A 73 -5.46 -2.70 -1.57
CA TYR A 73 -6.60 -3.53 -1.13
C TYR A 73 -7.45 -4.09 -2.29
N PHE A 74 -6.82 -4.66 -3.32
CA PHE A 74 -7.47 -5.17 -4.53
C PHE A 74 -8.12 -6.55 -4.36
N LEU A 75 -7.69 -7.34 -3.36
CA LEU A 75 -8.32 -8.61 -2.91
C LEU A 75 -8.29 -9.80 -3.90
N TYR A 76 -7.34 -9.83 -4.83
CA TYR A 76 -7.12 -10.96 -5.74
C TYR A 76 -5.62 -11.17 -5.97
N ASP A 77 -5.19 -12.31 -6.49
CA ASP A 77 -3.78 -12.51 -6.88
C ASP A 77 -3.57 -12.02 -8.32
N TRP A 78 -2.86 -10.92 -8.51
CA TRP A 78 -2.68 -10.31 -9.83
C TRP A 78 -1.68 -11.07 -10.71
N HIS A 79 -0.85 -11.95 -10.14
CA HIS A 79 0.10 -12.77 -10.90
C HIS A 79 -0.56 -13.96 -11.61
N LYS A 80 -1.76 -14.36 -11.18
CA LYS A 80 -2.51 -15.50 -11.75
C LYS A 80 -3.34 -15.13 -12.98
N ASN A 81 -3.65 -13.84 -13.17
CA ASN A 81 -4.47 -13.35 -14.28
C ASN A 81 -3.61 -12.87 -15.47
N LYS A 82 -2.59 -13.63 -15.88
CA LYS A 82 -1.81 -13.33 -17.09
C LYS A 82 -2.67 -13.59 -18.33
N ILE A 83 -3.54 -12.65 -18.68
CA ILE A 83 -4.20 -12.61 -19.99
C ILE A 83 -3.08 -12.38 -21.03
N ARG A 84 -3.02 -13.24 -22.04
CA ARG A 84 -2.06 -13.14 -23.15
C ARG A 84 -2.34 -11.82 -23.89
N PRO A 85 -1.34 -10.94 -24.09
CA PRO A 85 -1.60 -9.63 -24.65
C PRO A 85 -2.03 -9.75 -26.12
N SER A 86 -3.30 -9.45 -26.42
CA SER A 86 -3.73 -9.11 -27.78
C SER A 86 -3.38 -7.64 -28.05
N ARG A 87 -2.94 -7.34 -29.28
CA ARG A 87 -2.08 -6.19 -29.60
C ARG A 87 -2.69 -4.77 -29.48
N PHE A 88 -3.90 -4.57 -28.97
CA PHE A 88 -4.56 -3.25 -29.11
C PHE A 88 -5.27 -2.64 -27.89
N TYR A 89 -5.38 -3.33 -26.73
CA TYR A 89 -5.99 -2.77 -25.52
C TYR A 89 -5.07 -2.86 -24.29
N LYS A 90 -3.84 -2.33 -24.41
CA LYS A 90 -2.75 -2.67 -23.49
C LYS A 90 -2.68 -1.85 -22.19
N PHE A 91 -3.33 -0.69 -22.09
CA PHE A 91 -3.14 0.21 -20.94
C PHE A 91 -4.09 -0.05 -19.76
N TYR A 92 -5.37 -0.33 -20.04
CA TYR A 92 -6.39 -0.57 -19.01
C TYR A 92 -6.30 -1.97 -18.37
N GLU A 93 -5.53 -2.89 -18.95
CA GLU A 93 -5.29 -4.22 -18.37
C GLU A 93 -4.01 -4.27 -17.52
N LEU A 94 -3.19 -3.22 -17.54
CA LEU A 94 -1.99 -3.15 -16.71
C LEU A 94 -2.41 -2.88 -15.26
N HIS A 95 -2.21 -3.89 -14.41
CA HIS A 95 -2.54 -3.87 -12.98
C HIS A 95 -2.14 -2.55 -12.30
N GLY A 96 -0.97 -2.00 -12.61
CA GLY A 96 -0.47 -0.74 -12.06
C GLY A 96 -1.39 0.49 -12.29
N PHE A 97 -2.18 0.52 -13.35
CA PHE A 97 -3.08 1.64 -13.66
C PHE A 97 -4.48 1.46 -13.08
N THR A 98 -4.89 0.22 -12.81
CA THR A 98 -6.27 -0.09 -12.42
C THR A 98 -6.44 -0.47 -10.96
N HIS A 99 -5.44 -1.07 -10.33
CA HIS A 99 -5.55 -1.50 -8.94
C HIS A 99 -5.82 -0.35 -7.96
N PRO A 100 -5.36 0.92 -8.14
CA PRO A 100 -5.73 1.99 -7.21
C PRO A 100 -7.24 2.25 -7.18
N GLY A 101 -7.90 2.08 -8.34
CA GLY A 101 -9.36 2.16 -8.45
C GLY A 101 -10.05 0.99 -7.75
N THR A 102 -9.58 -0.23 -7.97
CA THR A 102 -10.15 -1.44 -7.36
C THR A 102 -9.94 -1.46 -5.84
N ALA A 103 -8.75 -1.08 -5.37
CA ALA A 103 -8.42 -0.94 -3.97
C ALA A 103 -9.33 0.06 -3.29
N LEU A 104 -9.51 1.25 -3.87
CA LEU A 104 -10.44 2.26 -3.34
C LEU A 104 -11.87 1.73 -3.28
N LYS A 105 -12.35 1.06 -4.34
CA LYS A 105 -13.70 0.49 -4.40
C LYS A 105 -13.92 -0.53 -3.28
N ASN A 106 -12.97 -1.43 -3.08
CA ASN A 106 -13.05 -2.45 -2.02
C ASN A 106 -12.94 -1.83 -0.63
N ALA A 107 -12.04 -0.87 -0.43
CA ALA A 107 -11.86 -0.19 0.84
C ALA A 107 -13.13 0.59 1.24
N LYS A 108 -13.81 1.26 0.28
CA LYS A 108 -15.09 1.94 0.51
C LYS A 108 -16.24 0.99 0.89
N LYS A 109 -16.21 -0.26 0.44
CA LYS A 109 -17.20 -1.27 0.85
C LYS A 109 -17.00 -1.71 2.29
N ASP A 110 -15.75 -1.82 2.73
CA ASP A 110 -15.41 -2.39 4.03
C ASP A 110 -15.25 -1.34 5.14
N PHE A 111 -14.97 -0.07 4.80
CA PHE A 111 -14.61 0.98 5.75
C PHE A 111 -15.20 2.34 5.33
N ARG A 112 -15.49 3.19 6.33
CA ARG A 112 -15.76 4.62 6.10
C ARG A 112 -14.42 5.36 5.94
N LEU A 113 -14.17 5.89 4.75
CA LEU A 113 -12.91 6.55 4.40
C LEU A 113 -13.04 8.08 4.35
N THR A 114 -12.08 8.78 4.96
CA THR A 114 -11.92 10.22 4.83
C THR A 114 -11.44 10.60 3.42
N PRO A 115 -11.66 11.85 2.96
CA PRO A 115 -11.12 12.31 1.67
C PRO A 115 -9.60 12.12 1.53
N ARG A 116 -8.83 12.30 2.62
CA ARG A 116 -7.37 12.05 2.62
C ARG A 116 -7.04 10.58 2.39
N GLU A 117 -7.70 9.67 3.10
CA GLU A 117 -7.48 8.22 2.93
C GLU A 117 -7.83 7.78 1.50
N GLN A 118 -8.90 8.34 0.93
CA GLN A 118 -9.28 8.06 -0.45
C GLN A 118 -8.24 8.58 -1.45
N ASP A 119 -7.69 9.78 -1.23
CA ASP A 119 -6.63 10.35 -2.07
C ASP A 119 -5.35 9.50 -2.03
N ILE A 120 -4.93 9.06 -0.84
CA ILE A 120 -3.81 8.13 -0.66
C ILE A 120 -4.04 6.86 -1.49
N ILE A 121 -5.15 6.16 -1.28
CA ILE A 121 -5.42 4.88 -1.95
C ILE A 121 -5.52 5.08 -3.47
N LYS A 122 -6.18 6.14 -3.94
CA LYS A 122 -6.45 6.31 -5.36
C LYS A 122 -5.21 6.72 -6.16
N LYS A 123 -4.26 7.42 -5.54
CA LYS A 123 -3.18 8.11 -6.25
C LYS A 123 -1.78 7.67 -5.85
N HIS A 124 -1.65 6.68 -4.96
CA HIS A 124 -0.35 6.17 -4.55
C HIS A 124 0.51 5.71 -5.74
N MET A 125 -0.07 5.38 -6.90
CA MET A 125 0.68 4.98 -8.09
C MET A 125 1.26 6.11 -8.93
N TRP A 126 1.05 7.38 -8.58
CA TRP A 126 1.75 8.47 -9.27
C TRP A 126 3.28 8.27 -9.20
N PRO A 127 4.07 8.54 -10.27
CA PRO A 127 3.70 9.16 -11.55
C PRO A 127 3.18 8.18 -12.62
N LEU A 128 2.96 6.90 -12.29
CA LEU A 128 2.35 5.95 -13.23
C LEU A 128 0.91 6.38 -13.56
N THR A 129 0.12 6.73 -12.54
CA THR A 129 -1.19 7.37 -12.77
C THR A 129 -1.04 8.86 -13.02
N VAL A 130 -1.80 9.40 -13.97
CA VAL A 130 -1.68 10.80 -14.43
C VAL A 130 -1.99 11.83 -13.34
N ILE A 131 -2.94 11.54 -12.44
CA ILE A 131 -3.42 12.52 -11.45
C ILE A 131 -2.51 12.49 -10.21
N PRO A 132 -1.87 13.61 -9.82
CA PRO A 132 -0.97 13.65 -8.68
C PRO A 132 -1.70 13.65 -7.32
N PRO A 133 -1.02 13.21 -6.24
CA PRO A 133 -1.52 13.33 -4.87
C PRO A 133 -1.90 14.77 -4.49
N MET A 134 -3.03 14.96 -3.81
CA MET A 134 -3.54 16.28 -3.41
C MET A 134 -3.25 16.60 -1.94
N CYS A 135 -2.79 15.63 -1.16
CA CYS A 135 -2.42 15.83 0.25
C CYS A 135 -1.02 15.31 0.56
N ARG A 136 -0.40 15.90 1.59
CA ARG A 136 0.96 15.57 2.03
C ARG A 136 1.08 14.10 2.42
N GLU A 137 0.05 13.56 3.08
CA GLU A 137 0.00 12.15 3.47
C GLU A 137 0.03 11.22 2.26
N ALA A 138 -0.64 11.58 1.16
CA ALA A 138 -0.62 10.80 -0.07
C ALA A 138 0.74 10.86 -0.78
N TRP A 139 1.44 12.00 -0.75
CA TRP A 139 2.84 12.07 -1.18
C TRP A 139 3.76 11.18 -0.36
N ILE A 140 3.62 11.20 0.97
CA ILE A 140 4.44 10.39 1.88
C ILE A 140 4.19 8.89 1.63
N VAL A 141 2.94 8.47 1.55
CA VAL A 141 2.60 7.06 1.30
C VAL A 141 3.04 6.62 -0.09
N THR A 142 2.93 7.49 -1.10
CA THR A 142 3.47 7.24 -2.44
C THR A 142 4.98 6.99 -2.38
N ALA A 143 5.75 7.88 -1.75
CA ALA A 143 7.20 7.70 -1.64
C ALA A 143 7.58 6.42 -0.86
N ALA A 144 6.88 6.14 0.24
CA ALA A 144 7.09 4.95 1.07
C ALA A 144 6.82 3.65 0.31
N ASP A 145 5.74 3.62 -0.49
CA ASP A 145 5.38 2.52 -1.37
C ASP A 145 6.52 2.20 -2.34
N LYS A 146 6.98 3.19 -3.11
CA LYS A 146 8.06 2.99 -4.10
C LYS A 146 9.35 2.51 -3.44
N TYR A 147 9.69 3.08 -2.27
CA TYR A 147 10.85 2.64 -1.51
C TYR A 147 10.72 1.17 -1.08
N CYS A 148 9.57 0.78 -0.52
CA CYS A 148 9.34 -0.61 -0.11
C CYS A 148 9.38 -1.55 -1.32
N SER A 149 8.68 -1.24 -2.41
CA SER A 149 8.68 -2.04 -3.63
C SER A 149 10.08 -2.24 -4.20
N LEU A 150 10.91 -1.19 -4.22
CA LEU A 150 12.30 -1.28 -4.68
C LEU A 150 13.11 -2.24 -3.80
N MET A 151 13.03 -2.07 -2.48
CA MET A 151 13.78 -2.88 -1.53
C MET A 151 13.35 -4.35 -1.52
N GLU A 152 12.05 -4.60 -1.70
CA GLU A 152 11.46 -5.94 -1.76
C GLU A 152 11.84 -6.63 -3.09
N THR A 153 11.80 -5.91 -4.21
CA THR A 153 12.16 -6.44 -5.54
C THR A 153 13.65 -6.79 -5.63
N LEU A 154 14.52 -5.97 -5.04
CA LEU A 154 15.96 -6.21 -5.03
C LEU A 154 16.42 -7.22 -3.95
N HIS A 155 15.48 -7.83 -3.20
CA HIS A 155 15.77 -8.71 -2.05
C HIS A 155 16.72 -8.10 -1.01
N LEU A 156 16.76 -6.77 -0.90
CA LEU A 156 17.64 -6.07 0.04
C LEU A 156 17.12 -6.16 1.49
N HIS A 157 15.86 -6.60 1.67
CA HIS A 157 15.33 -7.03 2.95
C HIS A 157 15.47 -8.55 3.14
N GLY A 158 16.63 -8.95 3.69
CA GLY A 158 16.80 -10.26 4.31
C GLY A 158 17.34 -11.35 3.38
N LYS A 159 18.67 -11.51 3.39
CA LYS A 159 19.28 -12.83 3.19
C LYS A 159 18.59 -13.79 4.16
N LYS A 160 17.90 -14.81 3.65
CA LYS A 160 17.67 -16.03 4.42
C LYS A 160 19.06 -16.54 4.78
N THR A 161 19.43 -16.51 6.05
CA THR A 161 20.50 -17.36 6.56
C THR A 161 20.10 -18.77 6.17
N LYS A 162 20.77 -19.34 5.16
CA LYS A 162 20.68 -20.76 4.88
C LYS A 162 21.16 -21.46 6.16
N LYS A 163 20.26 -22.24 6.74
CA LYS A 163 20.62 -23.25 7.73
C LYS A 163 21.31 -24.39 7.00
#